data_AF-A0A497NG41-F1
#
_entry.id   AF-A0A497NG41-F1
#
_cell.length_a   1.000
_cell.length_b   1.000
_cell.length_c   1.000
_cell.angle_alpha   90.00
_cell.angle_beta   90.00
_cell.angle_gamma   90.00
#
_symmetry.space_group_name_H-M   'P 1'
#
loop_
_entity.id
_entity.type
_entity.pdbx_description
1 polymer ?
#
loop_
_entity_poly.entity_id
_entity_poly.type
_entity_poly.pdbx_seq_one_letter_code
_entity_poly.pdbx_strand_id
1 'polypeptide(L)'
;MCQNCYNHSLDLCTECSVKGRLITPERLPHLGMALIMGGIFLIMAATVLSASGGEGIIVIFPFILGRVTGLAALLIMALFMILSFLIILLPWILGPRRMLRLLAPEEREEVAEVLKIERGRRSIGEIEEYLITLKMPGFREEDIHVETFADRVRVEAESGGRRFERTYRIPRGFEPVGVKYNYEDGFLLVKVTLRYVGEGGG
;
A
#
# COMPACT_ATOMS: atom_id res chain seq x y z
N MET A 1 21.77 -12.01 18.95
CA MET A 1 22.65 -11.94 17.77
C MET A 1 21.94 -12.59 16.60
N CYS A 2 21.70 -11.87 15.51
CA CYS A 2 21.08 -12.43 14.30
C CYS A 2 22.15 -13.12 13.48
N GLN A 3 22.13 -14.46 13.46
CA GLN A 3 23.23 -15.22 12.88
C GLN A 3 23.10 -15.40 11.35
N ASN A 4 21.88 -15.35 10.79
CA ASN A 4 21.62 -15.78 9.40
C ASN A 4 20.84 -14.79 8.50
N CYS A 5 20.30 -13.68 9.00
CA CYS A 5 19.56 -12.67 8.21
C CYS A 5 19.95 -11.25 8.58
N TYR A 6 21.27 -11.05 8.67
CA TYR A 6 21.84 -9.74 8.88
C TYR A 6 22.13 -9.08 7.54
N ASN A 7 21.47 -7.97 7.25
CA ASN A 7 21.76 -7.22 6.04
C ASN A 7 22.85 -6.19 6.33
N HIS A 8 24.10 -6.49 5.94
CA HIS A 8 25.26 -5.62 6.13
C HIS A 8 25.14 -4.23 5.49
N SER A 9 24.27 -4.07 4.49
CA SER A 9 24.07 -2.76 3.84
C SER A 9 23.06 -1.87 4.56
N LEU A 10 22.29 -2.43 5.49
CA LEU A 10 21.25 -1.71 6.25
C LEU A 10 21.47 -1.78 7.76
N ASP A 11 22.48 -2.51 8.24
CA ASP A 11 22.83 -2.70 9.67
C ASP A 11 21.63 -3.13 10.54
N LEU A 12 20.69 -3.85 9.91
CA LEU A 12 19.41 -4.26 10.49
C LEU A 12 19.24 -5.77 10.30
N CYS A 13 18.65 -6.42 11.31
CA CYS A 13 18.17 -7.78 11.16
C CYS A 13 16.83 -7.75 10.43
N THR A 14 16.83 -8.18 9.18
CA THR A 14 15.59 -8.36 8.42
C THR A 14 14.93 -9.67 8.83
N GLU A 15 13.60 -9.69 8.86
CA GLU A 15 12.83 -10.91 9.04
C GLU A 15 13.29 -11.93 7.99
N CYS A 16 13.78 -13.09 8.42
CA CYS A 16 14.09 -14.17 7.51
C CYS A 16 12.76 -14.60 6.88
N SER A 17 12.45 -14.06 5.70
CA SER A 17 11.40 -14.61 4.86
C SER A 17 11.88 -16.02 4.49
N VAL A 18 11.48 -16.99 5.34
CA VAL A 18 11.64 -18.40 5.06
C VAL A 18 11.03 -18.55 3.69
N LYS A 19 11.90 -18.87 2.72
CA LYS A 19 11.54 -19.16 1.34
C LYS A 19 10.79 -20.49 1.34
N GLY A 20 9.63 -20.50 2.01
CA GLY A 20 8.56 -21.43 1.75
C GLY A 20 8.24 -21.23 0.29
N ARG A 21 8.44 -22.29 -0.47
CA ARG A 21 8.11 -22.42 -1.88
C ARG A 21 6.59 -22.29 -2.02
N LEU A 22 6.07 -21.09 -1.80
CA LEU A 22 4.73 -20.70 -2.20
C LEU A 22 4.77 -20.70 -3.71
N ILE A 23 4.21 -21.75 -4.28
CA ILE A 23 3.85 -21.84 -5.68
C ILE A 23 3.00 -20.59 -5.94
N THR A 24 3.61 -19.54 -6.49
CA THR A 24 2.89 -18.37 -6.96
C THR A 24 2.04 -18.82 -8.15
N PRO A 25 0.71 -18.76 -8.09
CA PRO A 25 -0.12 -19.05 -9.25
C PRO A 25 -0.15 -17.79 -10.13
N GLU A 26 1.01 -17.28 -10.55
CA GLU A 26 1.08 -16.06 -11.37
C GLU A 26 0.68 -16.28 -12.83
N ARG A 27 0.51 -17.54 -13.27
CA ARG A 27 0.12 -17.86 -14.65
C ARG A 27 -1.20 -18.59 -14.81
N LEU A 28 -1.87 -18.96 -13.71
CA LEU A 28 -3.14 -19.67 -13.75
C LEU A 28 -4.42 -18.79 -13.81
N PRO A 29 -4.48 -17.54 -13.29
CA PRO A 29 -5.74 -16.78 -13.29
C PRO A 29 -6.09 -16.19 -14.67
N HIS A 30 -5.11 -15.92 -15.53
CA HIS A 30 -5.35 -15.34 -16.84
C HIS A 30 -6.01 -16.33 -17.82
N LEU A 31 -5.67 -17.61 -17.73
CA LEU A 31 -6.26 -18.64 -18.61
C LEU A 31 -7.74 -18.88 -18.28
N GLY A 32 -8.09 -18.94 -16.99
CA GLY A 32 -9.48 -19.09 -16.55
C GLY A 32 -10.35 -17.88 -16.94
N MET A 33 -9.82 -16.67 -16.76
CA MET A 33 -10.54 -15.45 -17.14
C MET A 33 -10.70 -15.30 -18.66
N ALA A 34 -9.69 -15.70 -19.44
CA ALA A 34 -9.77 -15.73 -20.90
C ALA A 34 -10.82 -16.75 -21.40
N LEU A 35 -10.95 -17.91 -20.74
CA LEU A 35 -11.95 -18.92 -21.07
C LEU A 35 -13.37 -18.42 -20.78
N ILE A 36 -13.57 -17.74 -19.65
CA ILE A 36 -14.86 -17.13 -19.30
C ILE A 36 -15.22 -16.04 -20.32
N MET A 37 -14.27 -15.16 -20.66
CA MET A 37 -14.48 -14.10 -21.64
C MET A 37 -14.76 -14.66 -23.04
N GLY A 38 -14.04 -15.70 -23.45
CA GLY A 38 -14.28 -16.41 -24.71
C GLY A 38 -15.66 -17.08 -24.75
N GLY A 39 -16.11 -17.68 -23.65
CA GLY A 39 -17.44 -18.27 -23.53
C GLY A 39 -18.55 -17.23 -23.67
N ILE A 40 -18.43 -16.08 -22.99
CA ILE A 40 -19.39 -14.98 -23.09
C ILE A 40 -19.43 -14.42 -24.51
N PHE A 41 -18.27 -14.27 -25.15
CA PHE A 41 -18.17 -13.79 -26.54
C PHE A 41 -18.85 -14.76 -27.53
N LEU A 42 -18.64 -16.06 -27.38
CA LEU A 42 -19.27 -17.07 -28.24
C LEU A 42 -20.79 -17.11 -28.06
N ILE A 43 -21.28 -17.02 -26.82
CA ILE A 43 -22.72 -16.96 -26.54
C ILE A 43 -23.33 -15.70 -27.17
N MET A 44 -22.67 -14.53 -27.06
CA MET A 44 -23.15 -13.29 -27.68
C MET A 44 -23.07 -13.31 -29.21
N ALA A 45 -22.04 -13.89 -29.80
CA ALA A 45 -21.96 -14.06 -31.25
C ALA A 45 -23.09 -14.96 -31.77
N ALA A 46 -23.39 -16.04 -31.03
CA ALA A 46 -24.49 -16.94 -31.35
C ALA A 46 -25.86 -16.26 -31.25
N THR A 47 -26.10 -15.37 -30.27
CA THR A 47 -27.37 -14.64 -30.15
C THR A 47 -27.56 -13.65 -31.29
N VAL A 48 -26.51 -12.95 -31.72
CA VAL A 48 -26.58 -12.02 -32.87
C VAL A 48 -26.87 -12.76 -34.18
N LEU A 49 -26.21 -13.91 -34.41
CA LEU A 49 -26.46 -14.73 -35.59
C LEU A 49 -27.88 -15.33 -35.60
N SER A 50 -28.40 -15.66 -34.41
CA SER A 50 -29.75 -16.22 -34.25
C SER A 50 -30.85 -15.15 -34.32
N ALA A 51 -30.54 -13.88 -34.14
CA ALA A 51 -31.48 -12.76 -34.23
C ALA A 51 -31.72 -12.27 -35.68
N SER A 52 -31.45 -13.11 -36.68
CA SER A 52 -31.58 -12.81 -38.11
C SER A 52 -33.03 -12.84 -38.63
N GLY A 53 -33.96 -12.22 -37.91
CA GLY A 53 -35.30 -12.00 -38.45
C GLY A 53 -36.34 -11.55 -37.43
N GLY A 54 -36.50 -10.23 -37.26
CA GLY A 54 -37.67 -9.65 -36.61
C GLY A 54 -37.42 -8.26 -36.05
N GLU A 55 -38.36 -7.32 -36.30
CA GLU A 55 -38.38 -6.01 -35.65
C GLU A 55 -38.39 -6.18 -34.13
N GLY A 56 -37.28 -5.83 -33.47
CA GLY A 56 -37.15 -5.88 -32.02
C GLY A 56 -37.34 -4.51 -31.39
N ILE A 57 -38.09 -4.43 -30.30
CA ILE A 57 -38.22 -3.23 -29.47
C ILE A 57 -37.12 -3.28 -28.41
N ILE A 58 -36.23 -2.28 -28.38
CA ILE A 58 -35.18 -2.15 -27.37
C ILE A 58 -35.70 -1.23 -26.26
N VAL A 59 -35.76 -1.72 -25.02
CA VAL A 59 -36.19 -0.95 -23.84
C VAL A 59 -34.97 -0.63 -22.97
N ILE A 60 -34.60 0.64 -22.87
CA ILE A 60 -33.53 1.14 -21.97
C ILE A 60 -34.19 2.08 -20.96
N PHE A 61 -34.37 1.63 -19.73
CA PHE A 61 -35.01 2.44 -18.69
C PHE A 61 -34.18 3.71 -18.41
N PRO A 62 -34.77 4.94 -18.35
CA PRO A 62 -36.19 5.27 -18.38
C PRO A 62 -36.76 5.73 -19.74
N PHE A 63 -36.05 5.55 -20.88
CA PHE A 63 -36.49 6.03 -22.20
C PHE A 63 -36.86 4.86 -23.15
N ILE A 64 -38.14 4.72 -23.51
CA ILE A 64 -38.58 3.78 -24.54
C ILE A 64 -38.22 4.37 -25.91
N LEU A 65 -37.14 3.89 -26.51
CA LEU A 65 -36.79 4.21 -27.89
C LEU A 65 -37.63 3.32 -28.81
N GLY A 66 -38.39 3.95 -29.71
CA GLY A 66 -39.37 3.28 -30.58
C GLY A 66 -38.77 2.24 -31.54
N ARG A 67 -39.61 1.70 -32.44
CA ARG A 67 -39.24 0.65 -33.41
C ARG A 67 -37.98 1.06 -34.19
N VAL A 68 -36.90 0.33 -33.97
CA VAL A 68 -35.66 0.47 -34.72
C VAL A 68 -35.62 -0.58 -35.81
N THR A 69 -35.23 -0.18 -37.02
CA THR A 69 -35.04 -1.12 -38.12
C THR A 69 -33.99 -2.16 -37.72
N GLY A 70 -34.17 -3.42 -38.15
CA GLY A 70 -33.29 -4.52 -37.72
C GLY A 70 -31.81 -4.24 -37.96
N LEU A 71 -31.47 -3.54 -39.04
CA LEU A 71 -30.09 -3.12 -39.33
C LEU A 71 -29.57 -2.06 -38.36
N ALA A 72 -30.39 -1.09 -37.97
CA ALA A 72 -30.01 -0.09 -36.97
C ALA A 72 -29.81 -0.73 -35.59
N ALA A 73 -30.68 -1.65 -35.19
CA ALA A 73 -30.54 -2.40 -33.94
C ALA A 73 -29.24 -3.22 -33.92
N LEU A 74 -28.89 -3.89 -35.03
CA LEU A 74 -27.64 -4.63 -35.16
C LEU A 74 -26.40 -3.72 -35.04
N LEU A 75 -26.42 -2.55 -35.68
CA LEU A 75 -25.32 -1.59 -35.58
C LEU A 75 -25.14 -1.04 -34.16
N ILE A 76 -26.24 -0.73 -33.47
CA ILE A 76 -26.22 -0.26 -32.09
C ILE A 76 -25.68 -1.35 -31.15
N MET A 77 -26.13 -2.59 -31.31
CA MET A 77 -25.63 -3.73 -30.53
C MET A 77 -24.14 -3.98 -30.79
N ALA A 78 -23.69 -3.92 -32.05
CA ALA A 78 -22.29 -4.09 -32.41
C ALA A 78 -21.41 -2.98 -31.80
N LEU A 79 -21.86 -1.73 -31.84
CA LEU A 79 -21.14 -0.61 -31.23
C LEU A 79 -21.02 -0.78 -29.70
N PHE A 80 -22.12 -1.15 -29.03
CA PHE A 80 -22.12 -1.37 -27.59
C PHE A 80 -21.20 -2.55 -27.18
N MET A 81 -21.15 -3.59 -28.01
CA MET A 81 -20.24 -4.73 -27.82
C MET A 81 -18.78 -4.30 -27.92
N ILE A 82 -18.41 -3.52 -28.94
CA ILE A 82 -17.05 -3.00 -29.11
C ILE A 82 -16.66 -2.12 -27.93
N LEU A 83 -17.56 -1.23 -27.50
CA LEU A 83 -17.33 -0.33 -26.37
C LEU A 83 -17.15 -1.12 -25.06
N SER A 84 -18.00 -2.11 -24.81
CA SER A 84 -17.92 -2.97 -23.60
C SER A 84 -16.62 -3.77 -23.57
N PHE A 85 -16.20 -4.31 -24.71
CA PHE A 85 -14.94 -5.03 -24.84
C PHE A 85 -13.73 -4.11 -24.59
N LEU A 86 -13.78 -2.89 -25.11
CA LEU A 86 -12.76 -1.87 -24.86
C LEU A 86 -12.66 -1.56 -23.35
N ILE A 87 -13.79 -1.39 -22.66
CA ILE A 87 -13.84 -1.11 -21.22
C ILE A 87 -13.29 -2.29 -20.40
N ILE A 88 -13.57 -3.53 -20.78
CA ILE A 88 -13.08 -4.72 -20.06
C ILE A 88 -11.58 -4.95 -20.31
N LEU A 89 -11.08 -4.64 -21.51
CA LEU A 89 -9.66 -4.73 -21.85
C LEU A 89 -8.83 -3.54 -21.37
N LEU A 90 -9.46 -2.40 -21.12
CA LEU A 90 -8.78 -1.16 -20.71
C LEU A 90 -7.90 -1.34 -19.46
N PRO A 91 -8.39 -1.98 -18.37
CA PRO A 91 -7.59 -2.23 -17.17
C PRO A 91 -6.38 -3.13 -17.44
N TRP A 92 -6.50 -3.99 -18.46
CA TRP A 92 -5.46 -4.95 -18.82
C TRP A 92 -4.38 -4.32 -19.72
N ILE A 93 -4.76 -3.45 -20.65
CA ILE A 93 -3.82 -2.74 -21.56
C ILE A 93 -3.12 -1.57 -20.87
N LEU A 94 -3.81 -0.83 -20.01
CA LEU A 94 -3.24 0.35 -19.34
C LEU A 94 -2.50 0.01 -18.05
N GLY A 95 -2.73 -1.19 -17.49
CA GLY A 95 -2.22 -1.57 -16.18
C GLY A 95 -2.83 -0.71 -15.06
N PRO A 96 -2.96 -1.25 -13.84
CA PRO A 96 -3.59 -0.55 -12.71
C PRO A 96 -2.92 0.79 -12.35
N ARG A 97 -1.68 1.02 -12.80
CA ARG A 97 -0.88 2.22 -12.53
C ARG A 97 -1.17 3.42 -13.46
N ARG A 98 -1.75 3.23 -14.65
CA ARG A 98 -2.06 4.36 -15.56
C ARG A 98 -3.49 4.87 -15.39
N MET A 99 -4.45 4.01 -15.07
CA MET A 99 -5.84 4.44 -14.91
C MET A 99 -6.07 5.24 -13.61
N LEU A 100 -5.35 4.90 -12.52
CA LEU A 100 -5.34 5.72 -11.30
C LEU A 100 -4.78 7.13 -11.52
N ARG A 101 -4.00 7.35 -12.57
CA ARG A 101 -3.33 8.63 -12.84
C ARG A 101 -4.23 9.62 -13.59
N LEU A 102 -5.35 9.17 -14.14
CA LEU A 102 -6.31 10.01 -14.88
C LEU A 102 -7.61 10.27 -14.10
N LEU A 103 -7.85 9.50 -13.03
CA LEU A 103 -9.02 9.65 -12.14
C LEU A 103 -8.64 10.16 -10.76
N ALA A 104 -7.34 10.28 -10.44
CA ALA A 104 -6.90 10.96 -9.25
C ALA A 104 -7.08 12.47 -9.47
N PRO A 105 -7.93 13.16 -8.67
CA PRO A 105 -7.75 14.59 -8.47
C PRO A 105 -6.32 14.82 -7.97
N GLU A 106 -5.74 15.95 -8.35
CA GLU A 106 -4.34 16.39 -8.19
C GLU A 106 -3.80 16.42 -6.73
N GLU A 107 -4.46 15.79 -5.76
CA GLU A 107 -4.20 15.93 -4.32
C GLU A 107 -3.98 14.59 -3.59
N ARG A 108 -3.45 13.56 -4.26
CA ARG A 108 -3.13 12.29 -3.58
C ARG A 108 -1.75 11.72 -3.87
N GLU A 109 -0.79 12.62 -4.04
CA GLU A 109 0.65 12.29 -4.04
C GLU A 109 1.21 12.11 -2.62
N GLU A 110 0.46 12.41 -1.55
CA GLU A 110 0.98 12.30 -0.17
C GLU A 110 0.86 10.90 0.47
N VAL A 111 0.04 9.97 -0.04
CA VAL A 111 -0.28 8.73 0.70
C VAL A 111 0.49 7.49 0.19
N ALA A 112 1.11 7.55 -0.99
CA ALA A 112 1.94 6.46 -1.51
C ALA A 112 3.46 6.71 -1.34
N GLU A 113 3.86 7.91 -0.91
CA GLU A 113 5.26 8.29 -0.71
C GLU A 113 5.84 7.94 0.67
N VAL A 114 5.03 7.46 1.62
CA VAL A 114 5.54 7.01 2.93
C VAL A 114 6.40 5.74 2.82
N LEU A 115 6.45 5.08 1.66
CA LEU A 115 7.33 3.91 1.40
C LEU A 115 8.46 4.18 0.39
N LYS A 116 8.57 5.40 -0.13
CA LYS A 116 9.82 5.86 -0.74
C LYS A 116 10.52 6.72 0.31
N ILE A 117 11.37 6.07 1.10
CA ILE A 117 12.51 6.76 1.68
C ILE A 117 13.29 7.30 0.48
N GLU A 118 12.97 8.53 0.09
CA GLU A 118 13.83 9.31 -0.75
C GLU A 118 15.17 9.30 -0.04
N ARG A 119 16.20 8.75 -0.69
CA ARG A 119 17.56 9.24 -0.52
C ARG A 119 17.59 10.67 -1.06
N GLY A 120 16.80 11.56 -0.46
CA GLY A 120 16.93 12.98 -0.55
C GLY A 120 18.26 13.33 0.08
N ARG A 121 18.96 14.27 -0.55
CA ARG A 121 20.21 14.82 -0.04
C ARG A 121 19.89 15.55 1.25
N ARG A 122 19.91 14.83 2.39
CA ARG A 122 19.60 15.39 3.70
C ARG A 122 20.45 16.63 3.95
N SER A 123 19.78 17.70 4.35
CA SER A 123 20.43 18.98 4.61
C SER A 123 20.77 19.10 6.08
N ILE A 124 21.97 19.60 6.40
CA ILE A 124 22.36 19.85 7.79
C ILE A 124 21.35 20.82 8.41
N GLY A 125 20.77 20.42 9.55
CA GLY A 125 19.72 21.15 10.25
C GLY A 125 18.30 20.62 10.03
N GLU A 126 18.10 19.66 9.12
CA GLU A 126 16.81 19.01 8.89
C GLU A 126 16.32 18.29 10.15
N ILE A 127 15.04 18.50 10.49
CA ILE A 127 14.41 17.95 11.69
C ILE A 127 13.51 16.78 11.29
N GLU A 128 13.78 15.61 11.87
CA GLU A 128 12.99 14.40 11.67
C GLU A 128 12.41 13.91 13.02
N GLU A 129 11.26 13.24 12.97
CA GLU A 129 10.62 12.67 14.15
C GLU A 129 10.78 11.15 14.17
N TYR A 130 11.44 10.63 15.20
CA TYR A 130 11.65 9.21 15.39
C TYR A 130 10.70 8.66 16.47
N LEU A 131 9.81 7.74 16.07
CA LEU A 131 8.77 7.18 16.92
C LEU A 131 9.15 5.78 17.41
N ILE A 132 9.16 5.60 18.73
CA ILE A 132 9.39 4.32 19.39
C ILE A 132 8.11 3.92 20.12
N THR A 133 7.58 2.73 19.81
CA THR A 133 6.40 2.17 20.47
C THR A 133 6.79 0.97 21.31
N LEU A 134 6.41 1.00 22.59
CA LEU A 134 6.78 0.00 23.58
C LEU A 134 5.53 -0.51 24.29
N LYS A 135 5.30 -1.82 24.28
CA LYS A 135 4.25 -2.44 25.11
C LYS A 135 4.77 -2.60 26.54
N MET A 136 4.16 -1.91 27.50
CA MET A 136 4.55 -1.93 28.92
C MET A 136 3.36 -2.31 29.82
N PRO A 137 2.92 -3.58 29.76
CA PRO A 137 1.78 -4.04 30.53
C PRO A 137 2.16 -4.17 32.00
N GLY A 138 1.38 -3.53 32.87
CA GLY A 138 1.54 -3.61 34.32
C GLY A 138 2.64 -2.72 34.91
N PHE A 139 3.15 -1.75 34.14
CA PHE A 139 3.89 -0.59 34.65
C PHE A 139 2.97 0.63 34.61
N ARG A 140 3.05 1.53 35.60
CA ARG A 140 2.32 2.80 35.56
C ARG A 140 3.21 3.87 34.90
N GLU A 141 2.61 4.94 34.38
CA GLU A 141 3.38 6.03 33.75
C GLU A 141 4.44 6.62 34.70
N GLU A 142 4.10 6.76 35.98
CA GLU A 142 4.99 7.24 37.05
C GLU A 142 6.22 6.34 37.30
N ASP A 143 6.14 5.07 36.93
CA ASP A 143 7.23 4.10 37.09
C ASP A 143 8.22 4.14 35.91
N ILE A 144 7.88 4.86 34.82
CA ILE A 144 8.60 4.84 33.55
C ILE A 144 9.50 6.09 33.43
N HIS A 145 10.78 5.85 33.17
CA HIS A 145 11.79 6.88 32.98
C HIS A 145 12.37 6.77 31.56
N VAL A 146 12.30 7.89 30.83
CA VAL A 146 12.85 8.00 29.48
C VAL A 146 14.01 8.99 29.51
N GLU A 147 15.21 8.49 29.21
CA GLU A 147 16.43 9.29 29.15
C GLU A 147 16.96 9.34 27.72
N THR A 148 17.40 10.53 27.31
CA THR A 148 17.98 10.75 25.99
C THR A 148 19.44 11.15 26.13
N PHE A 149 20.31 10.39 25.47
CA PHE A 149 21.74 10.63 25.36
C PHE A 149 22.10 10.98 23.91
N ALA A 150 23.34 11.41 23.67
CA ALA A 150 23.80 11.84 22.35
C ALA A 150 23.59 10.80 21.22
N ASP A 151 23.76 9.51 21.52
CA ASP A 151 23.70 8.41 20.54
C ASP A 151 22.57 7.40 20.80
N ARG A 152 21.80 7.57 21.87
CA ARG A 152 20.82 6.57 22.30
C ARG A 152 19.69 7.15 23.15
N VAL A 153 18.55 6.47 23.13
CA VAL A 153 17.42 6.70 24.02
C VAL A 153 17.26 5.47 24.91
N ARG A 154 17.28 5.67 26.22
CA ARG A 154 17.09 4.62 27.24
C ARG A 154 15.69 4.77 27.82
N VAL A 155 14.96 3.66 27.90
CA VAL A 155 13.66 3.57 28.53
C VAL A 155 13.78 2.54 29.64
N GLU A 156 13.53 2.98 30.86
CA GLU A 156 13.60 2.17 32.07
C GLU A 156 12.27 2.22 32.81
N ALA A 157 11.84 1.10 33.37
CA ALA A 157 10.68 1.07 34.24
C ALA A 157 10.91 0.10 35.39
N GLU A 158 10.54 0.52 36.60
CA GLU A 158 10.66 -0.33 37.79
C GLU A 158 9.38 -0.26 38.62
N SER A 159 8.76 -1.42 38.86
CA SER A 159 7.50 -1.48 39.62
C SER A 159 7.38 -2.80 40.37
N GLY A 160 7.31 -2.74 41.69
CA GLY A 160 7.11 -3.90 42.57
C GLY A 160 8.13 -5.03 42.38
N GLY A 161 9.40 -4.70 42.13
CA GLY A 161 10.49 -5.66 41.90
C GLY A 161 10.61 -6.19 40.46
N ARG A 162 9.72 -5.76 39.55
CA ARG A 162 9.88 -5.98 38.11
C ARG A 162 10.64 -4.80 37.50
N ARG A 163 11.71 -5.09 36.78
CA ARG A 163 12.52 -4.09 36.06
C ARG A 163 12.47 -4.35 34.57
N PHE A 164 12.29 -3.30 33.80
CA PHE A 164 12.34 -3.30 32.34
C PHE A 164 13.35 -2.25 31.90
N GLU A 165 14.24 -2.62 30.98
CA GLU A 165 15.22 -1.70 30.41
C GLU A 165 15.34 -1.97 28.90
N ARG A 166 15.19 -0.92 28.09
CA ARG A 166 15.43 -0.96 26.65
C ARG A 166 16.18 0.27 26.20
N THR A 167 17.17 0.06 25.34
CA THR A 167 18.00 1.12 24.78
C THR A 167 17.93 1.06 23.26
N TYR A 168 17.62 2.21 22.66
CA TYR A 168 17.50 2.41 21.21
C TYR A 168 18.64 3.29 20.73
N ARG A 169 19.35 2.89 19.68
CA ARG A 169 20.41 3.71 19.09
C ARG A 169 19.81 4.71 18.12
N ILE A 170 20.29 5.95 18.19
CA ILE A 170 19.94 7.00 17.24
C ILE A 170 20.71 6.74 15.94
N PRO A 171 20.09 6.91 14.76
CA PRO A 171 20.78 6.80 13.48
C PRO A 171 22.00 7.73 13.40
N ARG A 172 23.04 7.30 12.67
CA ARG A 172 24.25 8.12 12.49
C ARG A 172 23.93 9.43 11.78
N GLY A 173 24.65 10.48 12.17
CA GLY A 173 24.48 11.82 11.62
C GLY A 173 23.27 12.58 12.15
N PHE A 174 22.62 12.09 13.20
CA PHE A 174 21.55 12.79 13.90
C PHE A 174 21.91 13.05 15.36
N GLU A 175 21.47 14.21 15.87
CA GLU A 175 21.49 14.55 17.29
C GLU A 175 20.06 14.67 17.83
N PRO A 176 19.76 14.21 19.05
CA PRO A 176 18.47 14.43 19.66
C PRO A 176 18.34 15.87 20.17
N VAL A 177 17.26 16.55 19.76
CA VAL A 177 16.94 17.92 20.18
C VAL A 177 15.85 17.92 21.25
N GLY A 178 14.98 16.91 21.25
CA GLY A 178 13.90 16.82 22.21
C GLY A 178 13.31 15.42 22.28
N VAL A 179 12.69 15.12 23.41
CA VAL A 179 11.93 13.88 23.62
C VAL A 179 10.60 14.23 24.25
N LYS A 180 9.53 13.62 23.74
CA LYS A 180 8.20 13.62 24.34
C LYS A 180 7.74 12.18 24.46
N TYR A 181 6.96 11.87 25.47
CA TYR A 181 6.35 10.55 25.59
C TYR A 181 4.88 10.67 26.00
N ASN A 182 4.10 9.67 25.64
CA ASN A 182 2.71 9.50 26.06
C ASN A 182 2.50 8.02 26.42
N TYR A 183 1.76 7.76 27.49
CA TYR A 183 1.40 6.42 27.93
C TYR A 183 -0.12 6.23 27.86
N GLU A 184 -0.57 5.31 27.01
CA GLU A 184 -1.99 5.05 26.79
C GLU A 184 -2.22 3.56 26.55
N ASP A 185 -3.26 2.99 27.18
CA ASP A 185 -3.68 1.59 27.02
C ASP A 185 -2.57 0.53 27.14
N GLY A 186 -1.58 0.76 28.00
CA GLY A 186 -0.47 -0.18 28.19
C GLY A 186 0.67 -0.05 27.17
N PHE A 187 0.65 0.99 26.34
CA PHE A 187 1.69 1.32 25.37
C PHE A 187 2.34 2.67 25.71
N LEU A 188 3.67 2.69 25.67
CA LEU A 188 4.44 3.93 25.68
C LEU A 188 4.79 4.31 24.24
N LEU A 189 4.38 5.50 23.84
CA LEU A 189 4.79 6.15 22.62
C LEU A 189 5.87 7.18 22.96
N VAL A 190 7.11 6.97 22.50
CA VAL A 190 8.20 7.93 22.65
C VAL A 190 8.47 8.58 21.31
N LYS A 191 8.37 9.90 21.28
CA LYS A 191 8.63 10.75 20.12
C LYS A 191 9.93 11.52 20.34
N VAL A 192 10.94 11.17 19.56
CA VAL A 192 12.28 11.77 19.63
C VAL A 192 12.44 12.70 18.44
N THR A 193 12.65 13.99 18.70
CA THR A 193 12.95 14.98 17.67
C THR A 193 14.45 14.94 17.41
N LEU A 194 14.83 14.54 16.20
CA LEU A 194 16.20 14.43 15.75
C LEU A 194 16.53 15.56 14.79
N ARG A 195 17.76 16.09 14.87
CA ARG A 195 18.31 17.04 13.89
C ARG A 195 19.47 16.39 13.17
N TYR A 196 19.47 16.46 11.84
CA TYR A 196 20.57 15.98 11.03
C TYR A 196 21.77 16.92 11.16
N VAL A 197 22.90 16.40 11.63
CA VAL A 197 24.18 17.12 11.79
C VAL A 197 25.24 16.68 10.77
N GLY A 198 24.92 15.69 9.92
CA GLY A 198 25.85 15.10 8.96
C GLY A 198 26.58 13.88 9.53
N GLU A 199 26.92 12.92 8.67
CA GLU A 199 27.80 11.81 9.07
C GLU A 199 29.21 12.35 9.32
N GLY A 200 29.49 12.73 10.57
CA GLY A 200 30.85 13.02 11.03
C GLY A 200 31.73 11.79 10.81
N GLY A 201 32.68 11.89 9.88
CA GLY A 201 33.74 10.92 9.72
C GLY A 201 34.60 10.90 10.98
N GLY A 202 34.48 9.82 11.75
CA GLY A 202 35.44 9.40 12.77
C GLY A 202 36.26 8.24 12.23
#